data_AF-A0A2H0YNI2-F1
#
_entry.id   AF-A0A2H0YNI2-F1
#
_cell.length_a   1.000
_cell.length_b   1.000
_cell.length_c   1.000
_cell.angle_alpha   90.00
_cell.angle_beta   90.00
_cell.angle_gamma   90.00
#
_symmetry.space_group_name_H-M   'P 1'
#
loop_
_entity.id
_entity.type
_entity.pdbx_description
1 polymer ?
#
loop_
_entity_poly.entity_id
_entity_poly.type
_entity_poly.pdbx_seq_one_letter_code
_entity_poly.pdbx_strand_id
1 'polypeptide(L)'
;MFNLFKKDKEPKNLKEVLKQFEELKKEVRKLSQESKFSVQKIGIIRYNPFSNVGSDQSFSIALLDSNNNGVVISSLFGRDGNRVYGKPIKNGKSEYSLSEEENKAIGIALDRN
;
A
#
# COMPACT_ATOMS: atom_id res chain seq x y z
N MET A 1 -15.35 16.47 1.88
CA MET A 1 -15.02 17.04 0.55
C MET A 1 -13.85 17.99 0.75
N PHE A 2 -12.64 17.63 0.29
CA PHE A 2 -11.44 18.46 0.43
C PHE A 2 -11.57 19.68 -0.48
N ASN A 3 -11.67 20.87 0.11
CA ASN A 3 -11.73 22.13 -0.62
C ASN A 3 -10.31 22.52 -1.05
N LEU A 4 -9.87 22.09 -2.24
CA LEU A 4 -8.50 22.26 -2.75
C LEU A 4 -8.22 23.62 -3.43
N PHE A 5 -9.22 24.50 -3.56
CA PHE A 5 -9.06 25.74 -4.33
C PHE A 5 -9.60 26.96 -3.57
N LYS A 6 -8.93 27.33 -2.48
CA LYS A 6 -8.96 28.74 -2.08
C LYS A 6 -8.05 29.49 -3.04
N LYS A 7 -8.57 30.53 -3.69
CA LYS A 7 -7.80 31.42 -4.56
C LYS A 7 -6.82 32.19 -3.66
N ASP A 8 -5.58 31.72 -3.58
CA ASP A 8 -4.56 32.38 -2.76
C ASP A 8 -4.38 33.82 -3.23
N LYS A 9 -4.41 34.77 -2.28
CA LYS A 9 -4.14 36.17 -2.58
C LYS A 9 -2.72 36.27 -3.15
N GLU A 10 -2.57 36.95 -4.28
CA GLU A 10 -1.25 37.25 -4.83
C GLU A 10 -0.39 37.94 -3.76
N PRO A 11 0.81 37.42 -3.49
CA PRO A 11 1.71 38.03 -2.51
C PRO A 11 2.14 39.40 -3.01
N LYS A 12 1.99 40.42 -2.16
CA LYS A 12 2.22 41.83 -2.52
C LYS A 12 3.68 42.26 -2.39
N ASN A 13 4.50 41.46 -1.73
CA ASN A 13 5.90 41.77 -1.44
C ASN A 13 6.72 40.50 -1.16
N LEU A 14 8.05 40.64 -1.17
CA LEU A 14 9.00 39.54 -0.93
C LEU A 14 8.78 38.85 0.43
N LYS A 15 8.36 39.59 1.46
CA LYS A 15 8.11 39.03 2.80
C LYS A 15 6.91 38.06 2.78
N GLU A 16 5.86 38.37 2.03
CA GLU A 16 4.71 37.49 1.84
C GLU A 16 5.08 36.24 1.04
N VAL A 17 5.90 36.37 -0.01
CA VAL A 17 6.43 35.22 -0.77
C VAL A 17 7.22 34.28 0.12
N LEU A 18 8.16 34.81 0.92
CA LEU A 18 8.96 33.99 1.85
C LEU A 18 8.10 33.29 2.89
N LYS A 19 7.04 33.95 3.38
CA LYS A 19 6.08 33.35 4.31
C LYS A 19 5.33 32.19 3.66
N GLN A 20 4.77 32.39 2.46
CA GLN A 20 4.08 31.34 1.72
C GLN A 20 5.02 30.16 1.40
N PHE A 21 6.28 30.43 1.07
CA PHE A 21 7.27 29.38 0.82
C PHE A 21 7.56 28.52 2.07
N GLU A 22 7.66 29.14 3.25
CA GLU A 22 7.83 28.40 4.50
C GLU A 22 6.56 27.61 4.88
N GLU A 23 5.37 28.14 4.60
CA GLU A 23 4.11 27.42 4.76
C GLU A 23 4.04 26.20 3.83
N LEU A 24 4.36 26.38 2.54
CA LEU A 24 4.40 25.31 1.55
C LEU A 24 5.41 24.21 1.94
N LYS A 25 6.62 24.59 2.40
CA LYS A 25 7.60 23.62 2.90
C LYS A 25 7.05 22.78 4.05
N LYS A 26 6.29 23.40 4.97
CA LYS A 26 5.65 22.67 6.08
C LYS A 26 4.60 21.71 5.57
N GLU A 27 3.78 22.13 4.62
CA GLU A 27 2.76 21.26 4.01
C GLU A 27 3.38 20.08 3.27
N VAL A 28 4.43 20.32 2.45
CA VAL A 28 5.17 19.25 1.76
C VAL A 28 5.80 18.27 2.76
N ARG A 29 6.39 18.78 3.85
CA ARG A 29 6.93 17.91 4.92
C ARG A 29 5.82 17.08 5.57
N LYS A 30 4.67 17.69 5.84
CA LYS A 30 3.52 16.98 6.43
C LYS A 30 3.02 15.88 5.50
N LEU A 31 2.78 16.20 4.22
CA LEU A 31 2.37 15.22 3.21
C LEU A 31 3.40 14.09 3.07
N SER A 32 4.69 14.41 3.09
CA SER A 32 5.76 13.41 3.04
C SER A 32 5.73 12.48 4.25
N GLN A 33 5.44 12.96 5.47
CA GLN A 33 5.31 12.11 6.64
C GLN A 33 4.04 11.25 6.61
N GLU A 34 2.92 11.81 6.17
CA GLU A 34 1.65 11.06 6.03
C GLU A 34 1.75 9.98 4.94
N SER A 35 2.41 10.28 3.82
CA SER A 35 2.64 9.34 2.72
C SER A 35 3.40 8.08 3.17
N LYS A 36 4.23 8.15 4.21
CA LYS A 36 5.00 7.00 4.69
C LYS A 36 4.11 5.83 5.16
N PHE A 37 2.91 6.13 5.61
CA PHE A 37 1.94 5.16 6.12
C PHE A 37 0.88 4.77 5.07
N SER A 38 0.93 5.38 3.88
CA SER A 38 0.05 5.02 2.77
C SER A 38 0.54 3.75 2.11
N VAL A 39 -0.38 2.93 1.60
CA VAL A 39 -0.02 1.78 0.75
C VAL A 39 0.65 2.29 -0.52
N GLN A 40 1.89 1.87 -0.74
CA GLN A 40 2.69 2.28 -1.90
C GLN A 40 3.48 1.12 -2.52
N LYS A 41 3.56 -0.01 -1.83
CA LYS A 41 4.23 -1.24 -2.27
C LYS A 41 3.18 -2.32 -2.45
N ILE A 42 3.01 -2.79 -3.68
CA ILE A 42 1.97 -3.75 -4.05
C ILE A 42 2.59 -4.92 -4.80
N GLY A 43 2.32 -6.13 -4.33
CA GLY A 43 2.69 -7.36 -5.00
C GLY A 43 1.48 -8.27 -5.12
N ILE A 44 1.22 -8.81 -6.30
CA ILE A 44 0.11 -9.71 -6.55
C ILE A 44 0.59 -10.92 -7.31
N ILE A 45 0.12 -12.09 -6.92
CA ILE A 45 0.25 -13.31 -7.70
C ILE A 45 -1.10 -14.00 -7.82
N ARG A 46 -1.28 -14.73 -8.92
CA ARG A 46 -2.42 -15.61 -9.14
C ARG A 46 -1.92 -17.03 -9.24
N TYR A 47 -2.70 -17.97 -8.73
CA TYR A 47 -2.33 -19.37 -8.68
C TYR A 47 -3.56 -20.26 -8.59
N ASN A 48 -3.30 -21.56 -8.74
CA ASN A 48 -4.26 -22.60 -8.48
C ASN A 48 -3.80 -23.45 -7.26
N PRO A 49 -4.47 -23.33 -6.09
CA PRO A 49 -4.11 -24.08 -4.89
C PRO A 49 -4.55 -25.56 -4.97
N PHE A 50 -5.41 -25.91 -5.93
CA PHE A 50 -5.96 -27.25 -6.09
C PHE A 50 -5.78 -27.73 -7.52
N SER A 51 -4.82 -28.64 -7.75
CA SER A 51 -4.48 -29.22 -9.06
C SER A 51 -5.66 -29.83 -9.84
N ASN A 52 -6.82 -30.06 -9.19
CA ASN A 52 -8.01 -30.69 -9.76
C ASN A 52 -9.20 -29.73 -10.00
N VAL A 53 -9.00 -28.42 -9.89
CA VAL A 53 -10.02 -27.39 -10.18
C VAL A 53 -9.40 -26.42 -11.18
N GLY A 54 -9.97 -26.30 -12.38
CA GLY A 54 -9.37 -25.48 -13.44
C GLY A 54 -9.40 -23.97 -13.16
N SER A 55 -8.36 -23.27 -13.65
CA SER A 55 -8.08 -21.81 -13.65
C SER A 55 -7.41 -21.21 -12.39
N ASP A 56 -6.56 -20.19 -12.61
CA ASP A 56 -5.87 -19.41 -11.57
C ASP A 56 -6.79 -18.36 -10.93
N GLN A 57 -7.86 -18.82 -10.29
CA GLN A 57 -8.83 -17.95 -9.62
C GLN A 57 -8.42 -17.55 -8.19
N SER A 58 -7.43 -18.23 -7.61
CA SER A 58 -6.88 -17.84 -6.32
C SER A 58 -5.81 -16.77 -6.49
N PHE A 59 -5.62 -15.97 -5.46
CA PHE A 59 -4.60 -14.92 -5.46
C PHE A 59 -4.06 -14.66 -4.07
N SER A 60 -2.86 -14.09 -4.03
CA SER A 60 -2.28 -13.46 -2.84
C SER A 60 -1.81 -12.07 -3.21
N ILE A 61 -2.22 -11.07 -2.43
CA ILE A 61 -1.89 -9.66 -2.62
C ILE A 61 -1.27 -9.10 -1.35
N ALA A 62 -0.06 -8.55 -1.46
CA ALA A 62 0.59 -7.80 -0.40
C ALA A 62 0.40 -6.30 -0.65
N LEU A 63 -0.06 -5.59 0.37
CA LEU A 63 -0.28 -4.14 0.38
C LEU A 63 0.54 -3.55 1.52
N LEU A 64 1.67 -2.92 1.21
CA LEU A 64 2.63 -2.43 2.20
C LEU A 64 2.88 -0.91 2.07
N ASP A 65 3.18 -0.30 3.20
CA ASP A 65 3.61 1.10 3.32
C ASP A 65 5.12 1.26 3.05
N SER A 66 5.64 2.49 3.20
CA SER A 66 7.07 2.76 2.99
C SER A 66 7.99 2.01 3.97
N ASN A 67 7.48 1.67 5.15
CA ASN A 67 8.17 0.96 6.22
C ASN A 67 7.97 -0.56 6.13
N ASN A 68 7.41 -1.06 5.03
CA ASN A 68 7.08 -2.48 4.81
C ASN A 68 6.06 -3.04 5.82
N ASN A 69 5.21 -2.19 6.39
CA ASN A 69 4.08 -2.60 7.22
C ASN A 69 2.81 -2.65 6.37
N GLY A 70 1.88 -3.54 6.72
CA GLY A 70 0.61 -3.62 6.04
C GLY A 70 -0.05 -4.98 6.20
N VAL A 71 -0.55 -5.53 5.10
CA VAL A 71 -1.32 -6.78 5.10
C VAL A 71 -1.02 -7.59 3.84
N VAL A 72 -1.01 -8.92 4.00
CA VAL A 72 -1.16 -9.85 2.88
C VAL A 72 -2.56 -10.46 2.93
N ILE A 73 -3.28 -10.41 1.82
CA ILE A 73 -4.61 -10.97 1.65
C ILE A 73 -4.52 -12.11 0.66
N SER A 74 -5.02 -13.28 1.04
CA SER A 74 -5.07 -14.45 0.17
C SER A 74 -6.51 -14.86 -0.05
N SER A 75 -6.88 -15.15 -1.29
CA SER A 75 -8.15 -15.71 -1.67
C SER A 75 -7.92 -17.08 -2.26
N LEU A 76 -8.50 -18.10 -1.64
CA LEU A 76 -8.44 -19.49 -2.06
C LEU A 76 -9.79 -19.87 -2.65
N PHE A 77 -9.82 -20.02 -3.97
CA PHE A 77 -10.99 -20.49 -4.70
C PHE A 77 -10.99 -22.01 -4.73
N GLY A 78 -12.05 -22.62 -4.20
CA GLY A 78 -12.26 -24.07 -4.21
C GLY A 78 -13.67 -24.42 -4.66
N ARG A 79 -13.97 -25.73 -4.69
CA ARG A 79 -15.29 -26.26 -5.13
C ARG A 79 -16.45 -25.73 -4.30
N ASP A 80 -16.24 -25.60 -3.00
CA ASP A 80 -17.28 -25.18 -2.03
C ASP A 80 -17.33 -23.66 -1.84
N GLY A 81 -16.62 -22.90 -2.68
CA GLY A 81 -16.59 -21.44 -2.64
C GLY A 81 -15.21 -20.84 -2.38
N ASN A 82 -15.21 -19.55 -2.07
CA ASN A 82 -14.00 -18.75 -1.88
C ASN A 82 -13.74 -18.50 -0.40
N ARG A 83 -12.51 -18.76 0.07
CA ARG A 83 -12.06 -18.41 1.41
C ARG A 83 -11.03 -17.30 1.33
N VAL A 84 -11.22 -16.24 2.11
CA VAL A 84 -10.30 -15.10 2.16
C VAL A 84 -9.64 -15.02 3.54
N TYR A 85 -8.31 -14.86 3.53
CA TYR A 85 -7.48 -14.73 4.72
C TYR A 85 -6.73 -13.40 4.67
N GLY A 86 -6.57 -12.75 5.82
CA GLY A 86 -5.74 -11.57 5.98
C GLY A 86 -4.73 -11.79 7.09
N LYS A 87 -3.45 -11.56 6.80
CA LYS A 87 -2.37 -11.67 7.79
C LYS A 87 -1.61 -10.34 7.85
N PRO A 88 -1.42 -9.76 9.05
CA PRO A 88 -0.67 -8.53 9.20
C PRO A 88 0.79 -8.74 8.87
N ILE A 89 1.40 -7.72 8.25
CA ILE A 89 2.81 -7.64 7.94
C ILE A 89 3.42 -6.49 8.73
N LYS A 90 4.52 -6.78 9.42
CA LYS A 90 5.33 -5.81 10.15
C LYS A 90 6.77 -5.93 9.70
N ASN A 91 7.36 -4.84 9.22
CA ASN A 91 8.72 -4.80 8.68
C ASN A 91 8.99 -5.92 7.65
N GLY A 92 8.04 -6.19 6.75
CA GLY A 92 8.15 -7.21 5.71
C GLY A 92 7.99 -8.66 6.17
N LYS A 93 7.59 -8.91 7.43
CA LYS A 93 7.39 -10.26 7.99
C LYS A 93 6.01 -10.38 8.65
N SER A 94 5.52 -11.60 8.82
CA SER A 94 4.31 -11.89 9.61
C SER A 94 4.65 -12.73 10.82
N GLU A 95 3.91 -12.54 11.92
CA GLU A 95 3.93 -13.43 13.07
C GLU A 95 3.13 -14.73 12.79
N TYR A 96 2.27 -14.71 11.77
CA TYR A 96 1.52 -15.88 11.31
C TYR A 96 2.32 -16.63 10.24
N SER A 97 2.15 -17.95 10.19
CA SER A 97 2.72 -18.76 9.12
C SER A 97 2.18 -18.34 7.75
N LEU A 98 3.08 -18.09 6.80
CA LEU A 98 2.77 -17.64 5.45
C LEU A 98 2.90 -18.81 4.47
N SER A 99 2.00 -18.87 3.47
CA SER A 99 2.16 -19.79 2.34
C SER A 99 3.31 -19.34 1.42
N GLU A 100 3.74 -20.20 0.51
CA GLU A 100 4.73 -19.80 -0.50
C GLU A 100 4.22 -18.64 -1.35
N GLU A 101 2.94 -18.67 -1.69
CA GLU A 101 2.24 -17.68 -2.48
C GLU A 101 2.22 -16.31 -1.79
N GLU A 102 1.94 -16.29 -0.49
CA GLU A 102 1.97 -15.07 0.33
C GLU A 102 3.38 -14.49 0.40
N ASN A 103 4.39 -15.34 0.63
CA ASN A 103 5.79 -14.92 0.65
C ASN A 103 6.23 -14.34 -0.71
N LYS A 104 5.82 -14.95 -1.82
CA LYS A 104 6.08 -14.44 -3.18
C LYS A 104 5.42 -13.08 -3.40
N ALA A 105 4.16 -12.92 -3.01
CA ALA A 105 3.46 -11.63 -3.12
C ALA A 105 4.16 -10.52 -2.30
N ILE A 106 4.60 -10.83 -1.09
CA ILE A 106 5.37 -9.91 -0.24
C ILE A 106 6.72 -9.58 -0.91
N GLY A 107 7.44 -10.58 -1.43
CA GLY A 107 8.70 -10.37 -2.15
C GLY A 107 8.54 -9.37 -3.30
N ILE A 108 7.53 -9.57 -4.16
CA ILE A 108 7.22 -8.63 -5.26
C ILE A 108 6.94 -7.22 -4.74
N ALA A 109 6.20 -7.09 -3.62
CA ALA A 109 5.93 -5.79 -3.02
C ALA A 109 7.20 -5.11 -2.50
N LEU A 110 8.13 -5.88 -1.92
CA LEU A 110 9.39 -5.39 -1.37
C LEU A 110 10.41 -5.00 -2.46
N ASP A 111 10.38 -5.69 -3.61
CA ASP A 111 11.28 -5.44 -4.73
C ASP A 111 10.92 -4.18 -5.53
N ARG A 112 9.71 -3.63 -5.34
CA ARG A 112 9.31 -2.34 -5.91
C ARG A 112 9.93 -1.20 -5.10
N ASN A 113 11.13 -0.77 -5.51
CA ASN A 113 11.72 0.53 -5.16
C ASN A 113 11.74 1.45 -6.38
#